data_AF-A0A3D6EBD4-F1
#
_entry.id   AF-A0A3D6EBD4-F1
#
_cell.length_a   1.000
_cell.length_b   1.000
_cell.length_c   1.000
_cell.angle_alpha   90.00
_cell.angle_beta   90.00
_cell.angle_gamma   90.00
#
_symmetry.space_group_name_H-M   'P 1'
#
loop_
_entity.id
_entity.type
_entity.pdbx_description
1 polymer ?
#
loop_
_entity_poly.entity_id
_entity_poly.type
_entity_poly.pdbx_seq_one_letter_code
_entity_poly.pdbx_strand_id
1 'polypeptide(L)' 'MKEMSIKEFWKSLDTLGKDKFRMAVVNATDVSPNTVDKYATGHVNPSVKKRAKMQQIAERDFDINLLFD' A
#
# COMPACT_ATOMS: atom_id res chain seq x y z
N MET A 1 -15.00 4.56 5.21
CA MET A 1 -13.84 3.70 5.52
C MET A 1 -14.16 2.22 5.46
N LYS A 2 -13.64 1.55 4.43
CA LYS A 2 -13.75 0.09 4.24
C LYS A 2 -12.46 -0.58 4.71
N GLU A 3 -12.57 -1.67 5.45
CA GLU A 3 -11.42 -2.46 5.89
C GLU A 3 -11.13 -3.61 4.92
N MET A 4 -9.86 -3.83 4.59
CA MET A 4 -9.42 -4.96 3.76
C MET A 4 -7.93 -5.24 3.93
N SER A 5 -7.49 -6.45 3.58
CA SER A 5 -6.06 -6.76 3.55
C SER A 5 -5.34 -5.97 2.46
N ILE A 6 -4.04 -5.74 2.63
CA ILE A 6 -3.21 -5.10 1.60
C ILE A 6 -3.28 -5.84 0.26
N LYS A 7 -3.39 -7.16 0.27
CA LYS A 7 -3.48 -7.99 -0.93
C LYS A 7 -4.80 -7.77 -1.66
N GLU A 8 -5.91 -7.71 -0.94
CA GLU A 8 -7.23 -7.44 -1.51
C GLU A 8 -7.33 -6.01 -2.04
N PHE A 9 -6.84 -5.04 -1.27
CA PHE A 9 -6.72 -3.66 -1.71
C PHE A 9 -5.96 -3.56 -3.03
N TRP A 10 -4.77 -4.15 -3.09
CA TRP A 10 -3.94 -4.14 -4.29
C TRP A 10 -4.63 -4.78 -5.50
N LYS A 11 -5.37 -5.87 -5.30
CA LYS A 11 -6.15 -6.51 -6.37
C LYS A 11 -7.35 -5.67 -6.82
N SER A 12 -7.94 -4.88 -5.92
CA SER A 12 -9.08 -4.02 -6.22
C SER A 12 -8.72 -2.79 -7.07
N LEU A 13 -7.45 -2.39 -7.05
CA LEU A 13 -6.96 -1.25 -7.82
C LEU A 13 -6.74 -1.60 -9.31
N ASP A 14 -7.14 -0.66 -10.17
CA ASP A 14 -6.76 -0.63 -11.57
C ASP A 14 -5.29 -0.19 -11.75
N THR A 15 -4.81 -0.10 -13.00
CA THR A 15 -3.43 0.28 -13.28
C THR A 15 -3.09 1.67 -12.73
N LEU A 16 -3.99 2.64 -12.90
CA LEU A 16 -3.78 4.01 -12.43
C LEU A 16 -3.80 4.08 -10.89
N GLY A 17 -4.71 3.37 -10.24
CA GLY A 17 -4.78 3.28 -8.79
C GLY A 17 -3.52 2.65 -8.19
N LYS A 18 -3.01 1.58 -8.81
CA LYS A 18 -1.74 0.94 -8.41
C LYS A 18 -0.57 1.90 -8.54
N ASP A 19 -0.45 2.61 -9.66
CA ASP A 19 0.62 3.58 -9.87
C ASP A 19 0.54 4.73 -8.85
N LYS A 20 -0.66 5.26 -8.59
CA LYS A 20 -0.89 6.32 -7.60
C LYS A 20 -0.46 5.87 -6.20
N PHE A 21 -0.92 4.70 -5.75
CA PHE A 21 -0.55 4.17 -4.45
C PHE A 21 0.96 3.90 -4.38
N ARG A 22 1.52 3.27 -5.42
CA ARG A 22 2.94 2.94 -5.49
C ARG A 22 3.81 4.18 -5.34
N MET A 23 3.55 5.22 -6.13
CA MET A 23 4.33 6.45 -6.10
C MET A 23 4.16 7.20 -4.78
N ALA A 24 2.97 7.22 -4.19
CA ALA A 24 2.76 7.81 -2.87
C ALA A 24 3.59 7.08 -1.79
N VAL A 25 3.65 5.75 -1.81
CA VAL A 25 4.44 4.96 -0.86
C VAL A 25 5.94 5.16 -1.09
N VAL A 26 6.38 5.17 -2.35
CA VAL A 26 7.79 5.47 -2.72
C VAL A 26 8.20 6.82 -2.14
N ASN A 27 7.42 7.89 -2.40
CA ASN A 27 7.70 9.23 -1.91
C ASN A 27 7.68 9.35 -0.38
N ALA A 28 6.91 8.51 0.31
CA ALA A 28 6.79 8.55 1.77
C ALA A 28 7.82 7.66 2.50
N THR A 29 8.50 6.74 1.81
CA THR A 29 9.32 5.70 2.46
C THR A 29 10.66 5.43 1.79
N ASP A 30 10.97 6.12 0.68
CA ASP A 30 12.19 5.99 -0.12
C ASP A 30 12.49 4.56 -0.61
N VAL A 31 11.47 3.70 -0.66
CA VAL A 31 11.60 2.35 -1.23
C VAL A 31 11.43 2.38 -2.73
N SER A 32 11.99 1.40 -3.43
CA SER A 32 11.78 1.27 -4.87
C SER A 32 10.32 0.91 -5.19
N PRO A 33 9.80 1.28 -6.39
CA PRO A 33 8.47 0.88 -6.85
C PRO A 33 8.22 -0.64 -6.74
N ASN A 34 9.19 -1.46 -7.15
CA ASN A 34 9.13 -2.92 -7.07
C ASN A 34 9.05 -3.43 -5.62
N THR A 35 9.65 -2.72 -4.66
CA THR A 35 9.52 -3.06 -3.24
C THR A 35 8.09 -2.88 -2.76
N VAL A 36 7.39 -1.83 -3.21
CA VAL A 36 5.97 -1.63 -2.88
C VAL A 36 5.11 -2.74 -3.47
N ASP A 37 5.37 -3.16 -4.71
CA ASP A 37 4.66 -4.29 -5.31
C ASP A 37 4.83 -5.56 -4.47
N LYS A 38 6.05 -5.84 -3.99
CA LYS A 38 6.31 -6.98 -3.09
C LYS A 38 5.60 -6.87 -1.74
N TYR A 39 5.44 -5.66 -1.19
CA TYR A 39 4.63 -5.44 0.01
C TYR A 39 3.16 -5.76 -0.29
N ALA A 40 2.66 -5.26 -1.42
CA ALA A 40 1.27 -5.38 -1.81
C ALA A 40 0.86 -6.81 -2.21
N THR A 41 1.80 -7.61 -2.73
CA THR A 41 1.58 -9.05 -3.00
C THR A 41 1.90 -9.95 -1.81
N GLY A 42 2.47 -9.40 -0.73
CA GLY A 42 2.90 -10.16 0.45
C GLY A 42 4.16 -11.01 0.23
N HIS A 43 4.95 -10.73 -0.80
CA HIS A 43 6.27 -11.36 -0.99
C HIS A 43 7.31 -10.83 0.01
N VAL A 44 7.13 -9.60 0.51
CA VAL A 44 7.99 -9.00 1.53
C VAL A 44 7.11 -8.32 2.56
N ASN A 45 7.42 -8.51 3.84
CA ASN A 45 6.70 -7.82 4.91
C ASN A 45 7.30 -6.42 5.12
N PRO A 46 6.49 -5.34 5.02
CA PRO A 46 6.94 -4.00 5.38
C PRO A 46 7.17 -3.90 6.89
N SER A 47 8.16 -3.09 7.29
CA SER A 47 8.40 -2.77 8.71
C SER A 47 7.24 -1.97 9.31
N VAL A 48 7.13 -1.96 10.63
CA VAL A 48 6.06 -1.23 11.35
C VAL A 48 5.93 0.23 10.90
N LYS A 49 7.06 0.94 10.76
CA LYS A 49 7.06 2.34 10.27
C LYS A 49 6.51 2.47 8.85
N LYS A 50 6.84 1.53 7.95
CA LYS A 50 6.36 1.52 6.57
C LYS A 50 4.88 1.14 6.50
N ARG A 51 4.42 0.18 7.31
CA ARG A 51 3.00 -0.18 7.47
C ARG A 51 2.18 1.05 7.84
N ALA A 52 2.62 1.83 8.84
CA ALA A 52 1.95 3.05 9.24
C ALA A 52 1.87 4.10 8.12
N LYS A 53 2.93 4.29 7.34
CA LYS A 53 2.92 5.21 6.18
C LYS A 53 1.97 4.74 5.08
N MET A 54 1.99 3.45 4.76
CA MET A 54 1.09 2.85 3.78
C MET A 54 -0.38 2.98 4.23
N GLN A 55 -0.66 2.76 5.51
CA GLN A 55 -1.98 2.98 6.11
C GLN A 55 -2.45 4.42 5.94
N GLN A 56 -1.61 5.41 6.30
CA GLN A 56 -1.94 6.83 6.13
C GLN A 56 -2.27 7.21 4.68
N ILE A 57 -1.56 6.63 3.71
CA ILE A 57 -1.80 6.86 2.28
C ILE A 57 -3.13 6.22 1.85
N ALA A 58 -3.37 4.97 2.23
CA ALA A 58 -4.59 4.26 1.88
C ALA A 58 -5.84 4.94 2.46
N GLU A 59 -5.77 5.41 3.70
CA GLU A 59 -6.85 6.14 4.35
C GLU A 59 -7.11 7.47 3.64
N ARG A 60 -6.07 8.29 3.44
CA ARG A 60 -6.20 9.64 2.86
C ARG A 60 -6.63 9.62 1.40
N ASP A 61 -6.05 8.74 0.59
CA ASP A 61 -6.19 8.80 -0.87
C ASP A 61 -7.23 7.82 -1.44
N PHE A 62 -7.66 6.84 -0.64
CA PHE A 62 -8.54 5.75 -1.07
C PHE A 62 -9.68 5.40 -0.08
N ASP A 63 -9.76 6.03 1.11
CA ASP A 63 -10.75 5.72 2.18
C ASP A 63 -10.72 4.24 2.65
N ILE A 64 -9.52 3.66 2.69
CA ILE A 64 -9.27 2.26 3.08
C ILE A 64 -8.51 2.13 4.40
N ASN A 65 -8.97 1.22 5.26
CA ASN A 65 -8.18 0.70 6.39
C ASN A 65 -7.47 -0.60 5.96
N LEU A 66 -6.13 -0.60 5.92
CA LEU A 66 -5.29 -1.72 5.49
C LEU A 66 -4.96 -2.64 6.66
N LEU A 67 -5.28 -3.91 6.49
CA LEU A 67 -4.76 -4.99 7.33
C LEU A 67 -3.47 -5.53 6.72
N PHE A 68 -2.41 -5.58 7.54
CA PHE A 68 -1.10 -6.12 7.16
C PHE A 68 -0.87 -7.43 7.92
N ASP A 69 -1.10 -8.54 7.23
CA ASP A 69 -0.77 -9.89 7.74
C ASP A 69 0.75 -10.13 7.82
#